data_AF-A0A0R3XBF0-F1
#
_entry.id   AF-A0A0R3XBF0-F1
#
_cell.length_a   1.000
_cell.length_b   1.000
_cell.length_c   1.000
_cell.angle_alpha   90.00
_cell.angle_beta   90.00
_cell.angle_gamma   90.00
#
_symmetry.space_group_name_H-M   'P 1'
#
loop_
_entity.id
_entity.type
_entity.pdbx_description
1 polymer ?
#
loop_
_entity_poly.entity_id
_entity_poly.type
_entity_poly.pdbx_seq_one_letter_code
_entity_poly.pdbx_strand_id
1 'polypeptide(L)' 'LLAVNGLKKRGWIVGCRMPSRNGWPRFESNNVVLIDDDGNPLGSRILVPIPSKLRSLQSTKDITKILSIATTFV' A
#
# COMPACT_ATOMS: atom_id res chain seq x y z
N LEU A 1 5.43 8.67 -6.79
CA LEU A 1 6.69 8.22 -7.45
C LEU A 1 7.77 8.13 -6.39
N LEU A 2 8.57 7.07 -6.37
CA LEU A 2 9.66 6.86 -5.42
C LEU A 2 10.97 6.65 -6.17
N ALA A 3 12.08 7.15 -5.62
CA ALA A 3 13.42 6.82 -6.07
C ALA A 3 13.96 5.69 -5.19
N VAL A 4 14.16 4.51 -5.76
CA VAL A 4 14.72 3.33 -5.06
C VAL A 4 15.90 2.83 -5.86
N ASN A 5 17.07 2.72 -5.23
CA ASN A 5 18.31 2.27 -5.87
C ASN A 5 18.65 3.03 -7.16
N GLY A 6 18.42 4.36 -7.17
CA GLY A 6 18.67 5.20 -8.35
C GLY A 6 17.63 5.07 -9.48
N LEU A 7 16.60 4.24 -9.31
CA LEU A 7 15.53 4.06 -10.29
C LEU A 7 14.24 4.72 -9.83
N LYS A 8 13.52 5.32 -10.79
CA LYS A 8 12.17 5.82 -10.59
C LYS A 8 11.20 4.63 -10.60
N LYS A 9 10.52 4.42 -9.48
CA LYS A 9 9.49 3.39 -9.30
C LYS A 9 8.18 4.01 -8.87
N ARG A 10 7.08 3.35 -9.21
CA ARG A 10 5.77 3.71 -8.67
C ARG A 10 5.57 2.97 -7.35
N GLY A 11 4.72 3.53 -6.50
CA GLY A 11 4.40 2.92 -5.23
C GLY A 11 3.11 3.45 -4.67
N TRP A 12 2.45 2.59 -3.92
CA TRP A 12 1.18 2.84 -3.28
C TRP A 12 1.38 3.00 -1.78
N ILE A 13 0.87 4.11 -1.22
CA ILE A 13 0.98 4.36 0.22
C ILE A 13 -0.07 3.50 0.93
N VAL A 14 0.39 2.61 1.81
CA VAL A 14 -0.48 1.71 2.58
C VAL A 14 -0.61 2.13 4.04
N GLY A 15 0.33 2.94 4.54
CA GLY A 15 0.29 3.45 5.91
C GLY A 15 1.04 4.77 6.03
N CYS A 16 0.51 5.66 6.86
CA CYS A 16 1.11 6.95 7.14
C CYS A 16 1.21 7.18 8.65
N ARG A 17 2.25 7.90 9.06
CA ARG A 17 2.43 8.35 10.45
C ARG A 17 1.52 9.51 10.83
N MET A 18 1.07 10.27 9.84
CA MET A 18 0.20 11.41 10.05
C MET A 18 -1.15 10.96 10.64
N PRO A 19 -1.63 11.60 11.72
CA PRO A 19 -2.93 11.28 12.28
C PRO A 19 -4.03 11.55 11.25
N SER A 20 -4.85 10.54 10.98
CA SER A 20 -5.97 10.65 10.05
C SER A 20 -7.20 11.23 10.75
N ARG A 21 -8.06 11.95 10.01
CA ARG A 21 -9.32 12.49 10.55
C ARG A 21 -10.50 11.52 10.46
N ASN A 22 -10.42 10.46 9.65
CA ASN A 22 -11.58 9.69 9.20
C ASN A 22 -11.54 8.20 9.61
N GLY A 23 -11.04 7.88 10.80
CA GLY A 23 -10.98 6.49 11.28
C GLY A 23 -10.06 5.59 10.45
N TRP A 24 -9.03 6.16 9.82
CA TRP A 24 -7.93 5.36 9.28
C TRP A 24 -6.93 5.05 10.38
N PRO A 25 -6.38 3.82 10.42
CA PRO A 25 -5.36 3.48 11.38
C PRO A 25 -4.11 4.33 11.17
N ARG A 26 -3.51 4.75 12.27
CA ARG A 26 -2.23 5.44 12.29
C ARG A 26 -1.12 4.41 12.47
N PHE A 27 -0.07 4.51 11.66
CA PHE A 27 1.13 3.68 11.80
C PHE A 27 2.26 4.49 12.41
N GLU A 28 3.26 3.84 13.00
CA GLU A 28 4.46 4.56 13.45
C GLU A 28 5.41 4.90 12.29
N SER A 29 5.42 4.08 11.24
CA SER A 29 6.21 4.27 10.02
C SER A 29 5.36 4.60 8.80
N ASN A 30 5.93 5.34 7.85
CA ASN A 30 5.33 5.52 6.53
C ASN A 30 5.61 4.29 5.68
N ASN A 31 4.57 3.55 5.32
CA ASN A 31 4.67 2.27 4.64
C ASN A 31 4.18 2.41 3.19
N VAL A 32 4.98 1.92 2.25
CA VAL A 32 4.71 2.02 0.81
C VAL A 32 4.98 0.67 0.14
N VAL A 33 4.07 0.26 -0.72
CA VAL A 33 4.21 -0.95 -1.56
C VAL A 33 4.66 -0.52 -2.94
N LEU A 34 5.73 -1.13 -3.45
CA LEU A 34 6.23 -0.84 -4.79
C LEU A 34 5.35 -1.53 -5.85
N ILE A 35 4.98 -0.77 -6.87
CA ILE A 35 4.15 -1.23 -7.98
C ILE A 35 4.84 -0.93 -9.31
N ASP A 36 4.56 -1.74 -10.31
CA ASP A 36 4.99 -1.53 -11.68
C ASP A 36 4.08 -0.53 -12.40
N ASP A 37 4.39 -0.19 -13.65
CA ASP A 37 3.63 0.72 -14.51
C ASP A 37 2.23 0.22 -14.90
N ASP A 38 1.99 -1.09 -14.75
CA ASP A 38 0.69 -1.74 -14.93
C ASP A 38 -0.09 -1.97 -13.63
N GLY A 39 0.42 -1.45 -12.49
CA GLY A 39 -0.26 -1.56 -11.19
C GLY A 39 -0.08 -2.92 -10.50
N ASN A 40 0.81 -3.77 -11.03
CA ASN A 40 1.18 -5.03 -10.40
C ASN A 40 2.15 -4.78 -9.23
N PRO A 41 1.98 -5.44 -8.07
CA PRO A 41 2.96 -5.36 -7.00
C PRO A 41 4.27 -6.02 -7.44
N LEU A 42 5.40 -5.37 -7.17
CA LEU A 42 6.73 -5.92 -7.46
C LEU A 42 7.13 -7.02 -6.46
N GLY A 43 6.52 -7.02 -5.26
CA GLY A 43 6.74 -8.02 -4.22
C GLY A 43 5.66 -9.10 -4.20
N SER A 44 6.00 -10.27 -3.64
CA SER A 44 5.09 -11.43 -3.56
C SER A 44 4.28 -11.51 -2.26
N ARG A 45 4.68 -10.81 -1.19
CA ARG A 45 3.99 -10.84 0.11
C ARG A 45 4.14 -9.54 0.88
N ILE A 46 3.08 -9.11 1.56
CA ILE A 46 3.10 -7.98 2.49
C ILE A 46 2.87 -8.51 3.92
N LEU A 47 3.90 -8.36 4.75
CA LEU A 47 3.90 -8.79 6.15
C LEU A 47 3.36 -7.72 7.11
N VAL A 48 3.43 -6.45 6.70
CA VAL A 48 2.96 -5.33 7.50
C VAL A 48 1.43 -5.24 7.42
N PRO A 49 0.73 -4.95 8.53
CA PRO A 49 -0.73 -4.77 8.52
C PRO A 49 -1.16 -3.65 7.57
N ILE A 50 -2.22 -3.90 6.80
CA ILE A 50 -2.81 -2.95 5.85
C ILE A 50 -4.18 -2.47 6.36
N PRO A 51 -4.54 -1.19 6.21
CA PRO A 51 -5.88 -0.71 6.51
C PRO A 51 -6.97 -1.49 5.74
N SER A 52 -7.90 -2.09 6.46
CA SER A 52 -9.10 -2.74 5.93
C SER A 52 -9.94 -1.80 5.06
N LYS A 53 -9.90 -0.50 5.37
CA LYS A 53 -10.55 0.57 4.62
C LYS A 53 -10.04 0.72 3.18
N LEU A 54 -8.85 0.20 2.85
CA LEU A 54 -8.40 0.13 1.45
C LEU A 54 -9.27 -0.82 0.60
N ARG A 55 -10.01 -1.75 1.21
CA ARG A 55 -10.96 -2.60 0.49
C ARG A 55 -12.14 -1.82 -0.10
N SER A 56 -12.56 -0.72 0.52
CA SER A 56 -13.64 0.10 -0.05
C SER A 56 -13.20 0.86 -1.31
N LEU A 57 -11.89 0.94 -1.57
CA LEU A 57 -11.30 1.56 -2.76
C LEU A 57 -10.99 0.52 -3.87
N GLN A 58 -11.49 -0.71 -3.75
CA GLN A 58 -11.30 -1.80 -4.72
C GLN A 58 -11.76 -1.49 -6.16
N SER A 59 -12.44 -0.37 -6.39
CA SER A 59 -12.78 0.12 -7.73
C SER A 59 -11.55 0.40 -8.61
N THR A 60 -10.38 0.61 -8.00
CA THR A 60 -9.11 0.76 -8.74
C THR A 60 -8.43 -0.61 -8.89
N LYS A 61 -8.30 -1.10 -10.13
CA LYS A 61 -7.68 -2.41 -10.48
C LYS A 61 -6.33 -2.65 -9.78
N ASP A 62 -5.57 -1.59 -9.55
CA ASP A 62 -4.23 -1.65 -8.96
C ASP A 62 -4.23 -2.12 -7.49
N ILE A 63 -5.29 -1.80 -6.73
CA ILE A 63 -5.36 -2.10 -5.29
C ILE A 63 -5.74 -3.56 -5.05
N THR A 64 -6.56 -4.16 -5.93
CA THR A 64 -7.08 -5.53 -5.74
C THR A 64 -5.94 -6.57 -5.65
N LYS A 65 -4.91 -6.44 -6.49
CA LYS A 65 -3.74 -7.33 -6.46
C LYS A 65 -2.86 -7.12 -5.22
N ILE A 66 -2.77 -5.89 -4.73
CA ILE A 66 -2.05 -5.57 -3.49
C ILE A 66 -2.77 -6.18 -2.27
N LEU A 67 -4.10 -6.10 -2.25
CA LEU A 67 -4.90 -6.67 -1.17
C LEU A 67 -4.83 -8.21 -1.14
N SER A 68 -4.67 -8.88 -2.28
CA SER A 68 -4.57 -10.34 -2.32
C SER A 68 -3.26 -10.91 -1.75
N ILE A 69 -2.17 -10.11 -1.73
CA ILE A 69 -0.86 -10.55 -1.19
C ILE A 69 -0.65 -10.14 0.27
N ALA A 70 -1.61 -9.43 0.87
CA ALA A 70 -1.54 -8.93 2.22
C ALA A 70 -2.01 -9.99 3.23
N THR A 71 -1.27 -10.11 4.32
CA THR A 71 -1.50 -11.15 5.34
C THR A 71 -2.38 -10.69 6.49
N THR A 72 -2.24 -9.43 6.91
CA THR A 72 -2.93 -8.89 8.10
C THR A 72 -3.61 -7.57 7.75
N PHE A 73 -4.81 -7.37 8.32
CA PHE A 73 -5.62 -6.17 8.12
C PHE A 73 -6.03 -5.55 9.45
N VAL A 74 -6.06 -4.21 9.49
CA VAL A 74 -6.43 -3.39 10.66
C VAL A 74 -7.52 -2.40 10.29
#